data_AF-A0A0K2VGL7-F1
#
_entry.id   AF-A0A0K2VGL7-F1
#
_cell.length_a   1.000
_cell.length_b   1.000
_cell.length_c   1.000
_cell.angle_alpha   90.00
_cell.angle_beta   90.00
_cell.angle_gamma   90.00
#
_symmetry.space_group_name_H-M   'P 1'
#
loop_
_entity.id
_entity.type
_entity.pdbx_description
1 polymer ?
#
loop_
_entity_poly.entity_id
_entity_poly.type
_entity_poly.pdbx_seq_one_letter_code
_entity_poly.pdbx_strand_id
1 'polypeptide(L)'
;MGLKKHLLTLCFVSLLSLLMAGKSKLYHKDSRGSHRNCLCQCIPLQYVDRKGIMHGNCTSTYNGAQWCYVKHQQYSQCDDLSQSQLFRDRYWSHHACTTPEENSHTCRDSIVPLFFLSTRGPMQKYGGNSDERLNGIP
;
A
#
# COMPACT_ATOMS: atom_id res chain seq x y z
N MET A 1 -35.88 43.78 -19.45
CA MET A 1 -35.22 42.63 -20.11
C MET A 1 -34.17 41.91 -19.22
N GLY A 2 -34.25 42.00 -17.89
CA GLY A 2 -33.23 41.44 -16.98
C GLY A 2 -33.61 40.11 -16.32
N LEU A 3 -34.87 39.91 -15.96
CA LEU A 3 -35.29 38.74 -15.17
C LEU A 3 -35.17 37.41 -15.93
N LYS A 4 -35.49 37.39 -17.23
CA LYS A 4 -35.31 36.19 -18.08
C LYS A 4 -33.84 35.81 -18.25
N LYS A 5 -32.95 36.80 -18.29
CA LYS A 5 -31.49 36.59 -18.41
C LYS A 5 -30.92 36.01 -17.11
N HIS A 6 -31.30 36.57 -15.95
CA HIS A 6 -30.88 36.04 -14.65
C HIS A 6 -31.40 34.63 -14.38
N LEU A 7 -32.64 34.31 -14.77
CA LEU A 7 -33.19 32.97 -14.62
C LEU A 7 -32.42 31.95 -15.47
N LEU A 8 -32.08 32.31 -16.72
CA LEU A 8 -31.27 31.46 -17.60
C LEU A 8 -29.84 31.25 -17.08
N THR A 9 -29.22 32.30 -16.52
CA THR A 9 -27.87 32.19 -15.92
C THR A 9 -27.87 31.30 -14.68
N LEU A 10 -28.89 31.39 -13.82
CA LEU A 10 -29.00 30.54 -12.62
C LEU A 10 -29.19 29.05 -12.98
N CYS A 11 -29.99 28.75 -14.01
CA CYS A 11 -30.13 27.38 -14.51
C CYS A 11 -28.82 26.81 -15.05
N PHE A 12 -28.05 27.63 -15.78
CA PHE A 12 -26.79 27.19 -16.39
C PHE A 12 -25.72 26.88 -15.34
N VAL A 13 -25.61 27.69 -14.28
CA VAL A 13 -24.67 27.44 -13.17
C VAL A 13 -25.03 26.16 -12.41
N SER A 14 -26.32 25.93 -12.13
CA SER A 14 -26.79 24.70 -11.48
C SER A 14 -26.49 23.46 -12.31
N LEU A 15 -26.72 23.52 -13.63
CA LEU A 15 -26.42 22.42 -14.54
C LEU A 15 -24.92 22.13 -14.65
N LEU A 16 -24.08 23.17 -14.61
CA LEU A 16 -22.62 23.02 -14.64
C LEU A 16 -22.08 22.37 -13.36
N SER A 17 -22.66 22.68 -12.19
CA SER A 17 -22.29 22.05 -10.91
C SER A 17 -22.59 20.55 -10.87
N LEU A 18 -23.66 20.09 -11.54
CA LEU A 18 -24.02 18.67 -11.65
C LEU A 18 -23.06 17.88 -12.56
N LEU A 19 -22.42 18.52 -13.55
CA LEU A 19 -21.47 17.87 -14.45
C LEU A 19 -20.11 17.57 -13.78
N MET A 20 -19.78 18.25 -12.68
CA MET A 20 -18.53 18.04 -11.95
C MET A 20 -18.66 17.04 -10.79
N ALA A 21 -19.87 16.55 -10.53
CA ALA A 21 -20.16 15.56 -9.50
C ALA A 21 -20.10 14.13 -10.08
N GLY A 22 -18.98 13.45 -9.85
CA GLY A 22 -18.99 11.99 -9.74
C GLY A 22 -18.30 11.19 -10.85
N LYS A 23 -16.97 11.23 -10.89
CA LYS A 23 -16.19 10.04 -11.26
C LYS A 23 -15.60 9.45 -9.98
N SER A 24 -16.37 8.65 -9.27
CA SER A 24 -15.81 7.79 -8.21
C SER A 24 -14.91 6.76 -8.89
N LYS A 25 -13.61 6.76 -8.53
CA LYS A 25 -12.68 5.68 -8.91
C LYS A 25 -13.27 4.36 -8.42
N LEU A 26 -13.66 3.48 -9.35
CA LEU A 26 -13.91 2.08 -9.02
C LEU A 26 -12.56 1.43 -8.71
N TYR A 27 -12.16 1.47 -7.45
CA TYR A 27 -11.07 0.64 -6.95
C TYR A 27 -11.64 -0.76 -6.75
N HIS A 28 -11.21 -1.70 -7.60
CA HIS A 28 -11.57 -3.10 -7.47
C HIS A 28 -10.85 -3.68 -6.25
N LYS A 29 -11.47 -3.54 -5.07
CA LYS A 29 -11.00 -4.17 -3.84
C LYS A 29 -11.32 -5.65 -3.92
N ASP A 30 -10.36 -6.45 -4.40
CA ASP A 30 -10.50 -7.89 -4.36
C ASP A 30 -10.61 -8.35 -2.89
N SER A 31 -11.76 -8.93 -2.56
CA SER A 31 -12.09 -9.41 -1.21
C SER A 31 -11.41 -10.75 -0.86
N ARG A 32 -10.46 -11.20 -1.69
CA ARG A 32 -9.46 -12.24 -1.35
C ARG A 32 -8.04 -11.65 -1.12
N GLY A 33 -7.87 -10.34 -1.39
CA GLY A 33 -6.59 -9.60 -1.32
C GLY A 33 -6.61 -8.41 -0.34
N SER A 34 -7.68 -8.23 0.44
CA SER A 34 -7.90 -7.08 1.34
C SER A 34 -6.96 -6.99 2.56
N HIS A 35 -5.85 -7.74 2.58
CA HIS A 35 -4.86 -7.67 3.68
C HIS A 35 -3.42 -7.97 3.24
N ARG A 36 -3.19 -8.17 1.94
CA ARG A 36 -1.87 -8.51 1.40
C ARG A 36 -1.42 -7.37 0.51
N ASN A 37 -1.35 -6.16 1.07
CA ASN A 37 -0.74 -5.01 0.39
C ASN A 37 0.76 -5.29 0.25
N CYS A 38 1.14 -6.22 -0.61
CA CYS A 38 2.50 -6.73 -0.76
C CYS A 38 3.48 -5.67 -1.27
N LEU A 39 2.98 -4.57 -1.83
CA LEU A 39 3.73 -3.39 -2.24
C LEU A 39 3.63 -2.23 -1.20
N CYS A 40 3.03 -2.50 -0.05
CA CYS A 40 3.15 -1.67 1.15
C CYS A 40 4.24 -2.31 1.99
N GLN A 41 5.46 -1.80 1.89
CA GLN A 41 6.65 -2.44 2.46
C GLN A 41 7.51 -1.41 3.16
N CYS A 42 8.01 -1.73 4.34
CA CYS A 42 8.94 -0.90 5.10
C CYS A 42 10.35 -0.90 4.51
N ILE A 43 11.07 0.20 4.69
CA ILE A 43 12.53 0.26 4.62
C ILE A 43 13.11 0.42 6.03
N PRO A 44 14.33 -0.07 6.29
CA PRO A 44 14.95 -0.01 7.62
C PRO A 44 15.48 1.39 7.99
N LEU A 45 14.80 2.45 7.54
CA LEU A 45 15.16 3.82 7.85
C LEU A 45 14.75 4.16 9.28
N GLN A 46 15.74 4.58 10.07
CA GLN A 46 15.59 5.01 11.45
C GLN A 46 16.36 6.31 11.66
N TYR A 47 15.91 7.11 12.62
CA TYR A 47 16.65 8.30 13.06
C TYR A 47 16.46 8.52 14.55
N VAL A 48 17.41 9.22 15.15
CA VAL A 48 17.34 9.63 16.55
C VAL A 48 17.03 11.12 16.62
N ASP A 49 16.04 11.50 17.41
CA ASP A 49 15.69 12.90 17.59
C ASP A 49 16.62 13.61 18.59
N ARG A 50 16.39 14.92 18.80
CA ARG A 50 17.20 15.74 19.73
C ARG A 50 17.10 15.29 21.19
N LYS A 51 16.10 14.48 21.54
CA LYS A 51 15.87 13.94 22.89
C LYS A 51 16.49 12.54 23.04
N GLY A 52 17.17 12.03 22.00
CA GLY A 52 17.77 10.69 22.03
C GLY A 52 16.77 9.57 21.74
N ILE A 53 15.56 9.88 21.26
CA ILE A 53 14.53 8.88 20.99
C ILE A 53 14.71 8.34 19.57
N MET A 54 14.73 7.01 19.43
CA MET A 54 14.76 6.32 18.15
C MET A 54 13.38 6.32 17.49
N HIS A 55 13.34 6.61 16.19
CA HIS A 55 12.13 6.74 15.37
C HIS A 55 12.19 5.88 14.10
N GLY A 56 11.03 5.42 13.62
CA GLY A 56 10.85 4.66 12.39
C GLY A 56 10.95 3.14 12.54
N ASN A 57 11.13 2.46 11.40
CA ASN A 57 11.34 1.01 11.24
C ASN A 57 10.48 0.08 12.11
N CYS A 58 9.23 0.47 12.40
CA CYS A 58 8.33 -0.25 13.29
C CYS A 58 8.87 -0.46 14.73
N THR A 59 9.95 0.21 15.12
CA THR A 59 10.55 0.12 16.47
C THR A 59 10.03 1.21 17.41
N SER A 60 9.32 2.19 16.86
CA SER A 60 8.76 3.34 17.58
C SER A 60 7.31 3.56 17.19
N THR A 61 6.58 4.34 17.99
CA THR A 61 5.17 4.65 17.75
C THR A 61 4.96 6.13 17.44
N TYR A 62 3.99 6.40 16.58
CA TYR A 62 3.50 7.74 16.25
C TYR A 62 1.98 7.67 16.21
N ASN A 63 1.29 8.57 16.92
CA ASN A 63 -0.17 8.55 17.07
C ASN A 63 -0.75 7.19 17.52
N GLY A 64 -0.05 6.49 18.42
CA GLY A 64 -0.54 5.25 19.04
C GLY A 64 -0.31 3.97 18.24
N ALA A 65 0.35 4.03 17.08
CA ALA A 65 0.68 2.87 16.26
C ALA A 65 2.15 2.87 15.83
N GLN A 66 2.71 1.67 15.60
CA GLN A 66 4.04 1.51 15.01
C GLN A 66 4.06 2.05 13.58
N TRP A 67 5.18 2.61 13.17
CA TRP A 67 5.29 3.23 11.85
C TRP A 67 6.67 3.02 11.24
N CYS A 68 6.73 3.06 9.91
CA CYS A 68 7.99 2.98 9.16
C CYS A 68 7.94 3.84 7.90
N TYR A 69 9.11 4.12 7.34
CA TYR A 69 9.21 4.65 5.99
C TYR A 69 8.96 3.56 4.97
N VAL A 70 8.33 3.88 3.85
CA VAL A 70 7.96 2.89 2.83
C VAL A 70 8.98 2.80 1.69
N LYS A 71 9.08 1.62 1.09
CA LYS A 71 9.97 1.31 -0.04
C LYS A 71 9.57 2.03 -1.33
N HIS A 72 8.31 1.91 -1.71
CA HIS A 72 7.81 2.37 -3.02
C HIS A 72 7.36 3.85 -3.04
N GLN A 73 7.63 4.60 -1.98
CA GLN A 73 7.28 6.03 -1.86
C GLN A 73 5.81 6.28 -2.23
N GLN A 74 5.53 7.28 -3.08
CA GLN A 74 4.19 7.64 -3.58
C GLN A 74 3.46 6.52 -4.34
N TYR A 75 4.17 5.47 -4.79
CA TYR A 75 3.59 4.33 -5.53
C TYR A 75 3.25 3.15 -4.61
N SER A 76 3.54 3.27 -3.32
CA SER A 76 3.23 2.23 -2.35
C SER A 76 1.73 2.00 -2.26
N GLN A 77 1.34 0.74 -2.10
CA GLN A 77 -0.07 0.34 -1.96
C GLN A 77 -0.54 0.41 -0.50
N CYS A 78 0.11 1.23 0.33
CA CYS A 78 -0.34 1.44 1.71
C CYS A 78 -1.60 2.33 1.70
N ASP A 79 -2.64 1.87 2.37
CA ASP A 79 -3.91 2.62 2.48
C ASP A 79 -3.78 3.94 3.25
N ASP A 80 -2.77 4.04 4.12
CA ASP A 80 -2.50 5.13 5.06
C ASP A 80 -1.20 5.88 4.75
N LEU A 81 -0.81 5.92 3.47
CA LEU A 81 0.43 6.54 3.03
C LEU A 81 0.47 8.05 3.34
N SER A 82 1.50 8.47 4.06
CA SER A 82 1.70 9.85 4.50
C SER A 82 3.05 10.40 4.07
N GLN A 83 3.10 11.65 3.61
CA GLN A 83 4.36 12.31 3.24
C GLN A 83 5.15 12.71 4.49
N SER A 84 6.46 12.51 4.48
CA SER A 84 7.35 12.92 5.58
C SER A 84 7.63 14.42 5.53
N GLN A 85 7.53 15.05 6.70
CA GLN A 85 7.91 16.44 6.89
C GLN A 85 9.41 16.60 7.15
N LEU A 86 10.09 15.54 7.61
CA LEU A 86 11.50 15.58 8.00
C LEU A 86 12.43 15.22 6.84
N PHE A 87 12.07 14.19 6.06
CA PHE A 87 12.85 13.77 4.90
C PHE A 87 12.08 14.07 3.63
N ARG A 88 12.63 14.94 2.79
CA ARG A 88 12.07 15.23 1.46
C ARG A 88 11.95 13.95 0.64
N ASP A 89 10.89 13.88 -0.16
CA ASP A 89 10.59 12.77 -1.07
C ASP A 89 10.50 11.39 -0.39
N ARG A 90 10.18 11.39 0.91
CA ARG A 90 9.92 10.17 1.68
C ARG A 90 8.48 10.10 2.12
N TYR A 91 7.97 8.87 2.12
CA TYR A 91 6.65 8.55 2.64
C TYR A 91 6.75 7.51 3.74
N TRP A 92 5.77 7.51 4.62
CA TRP A 92 5.68 6.62 5.78
C TRP A 92 4.24 6.11 5.93
N SER A 93 4.08 5.01 6.66
CA SER A 93 2.81 4.33 6.89
C SER A 93 2.85 3.56 8.22
N HIS A 94 1.70 3.40 8.86
CA HIS A 94 1.50 2.48 9.98
C HIS A 94 1.18 1.08 9.48
N HIS A 95 0.33 0.97 8.45
CA HIS A 95 -0.09 -0.31 7.84
C HIS A 95 1.11 -1.13 7.37
N ALA A 96 2.16 -0.51 6.83
CA ALA A 96 3.37 -1.21 6.38
C ALA A 96 4.03 -2.09 7.47
N CYS A 97 3.82 -1.80 8.75
CA CYS A 97 4.35 -2.61 9.86
C CYS A 97 3.59 -3.94 10.07
N THR A 98 2.38 -4.07 9.53
CA THR A 98 1.54 -5.26 9.67
C THR A 98 1.42 -6.06 8.38
N THR A 99 2.05 -5.60 7.31
CA THR A 99 2.05 -6.31 6.02
C THR A 99 3.07 -7.44 6.02
N PRO A 100 2.77 -8.58 5.37
CA PRO A 100 3.75 -9.62 5.14
C PRO A 100 4.89 -9.10 4.27
N GLU A 101 6.07 -9.74 4.37
CA GLU A 101 7.19 -9.42 3.49
C GLU A 101 6.82 -9.64 2.01
N GLU A 102 7.32 -8.77 1.14
CA GLU A 102 7.08 -8.77 -0.31
C GLU A 102 7.36 -10.14 -0.96
N ASN A 103 8.40 -10.83 -0.49
CA ASN A 103 8.83 -12.13 -1.05
C ASN A 103 8.26 -13.35 -0.31
N SER A 104 7.44 -13.13 0.70
CA SER A 104 6.78 -14.21 1.44
C SER A 104 5.88 -15.02 0.52
N HIS A 105 5.61 -16.28 0.88
CA HIS A 105 4.65 -17.12 0.15
C HIS A 105 3.28 -16.44 0.01
N THR A 106 2.86 -15.71 1.05
CA THR A 106 1.66 -14.89 1.09
C THR A 106 1.58 -13.90 -0.08
N CYS A 107 2.71 -13.31 -0.48
CA CYS A 107 2.80 -12.30 -1.53
C CYS A 107 3.22 -12.86 -2.89
N ARG A 108 3.95 -13.97 -2.91
CA ARG A 108 4.44 -14.63 -4.14
C ARG A 108 3.31 -15.06 -5.08
N ASP A 109 2.19 -15.54 -4.53
CA ASP A 109 1.03 -15.99 -5.31
C ASP A 109 0.24 -14.83 -5.95
N SER A 110 0.51 -13.58 -5.53
CA SER A 110 -0.15 -12.37 -6.03
C SER A 110 0.62 -11.71 -7.18
N ILE A 111 1.88 -12.11 -7.39
CA ILE A 111 2.79 -11.60 -8.43
C ILE A 111 3.02 -12.74 -9.43
N VAL A 112 1.95 -13.31 -9.98
CA VAL A 112 2.04 -14.09 -11.21
C VAL A 112 1.78 -13.13 -12.36
N PRO A 113 2.79 -12.75 -13.16
CA PRO A 113 2.54 -11.99 -14.38
C PRO A 113 1.60 -12.82 -15.26
N LEU A 114 0.52 -12.21 -15.74
CA LEU A 114 -0.44 -12.79 -16.68
C LEU A 114 0.20 -13.31 -17.98
N PHE A 115 1.51 -13.11 -18.18
CA PHE A 115 2.28 -13.70 -19.27
C PHE A 115 2.38 -15.23 -19.24
N PHE A 116 2.14 -15.90 -18.10
CA PHE A 116 2.27 -17.37 -18.01
C PHE A 116 0.97 -18.17 -18.22
N LEU A 117 -0.18 -17.52 -18.40
CA LEU A 117 -1.47 -18.24 -18.56
C LEU A 117 -1.71 -18.82 -19.97
N SER A 118 -0.76 -18.72 -20.90
CA SER A 118 -1.00 -19.17 -22.28
C SER A 118 -0.55 -20.61 -22.59
N THR A 119 0.35 -21.25 -21.83
CA THR A 119 0.77 -22.61 -22.20
C THR A 119 1.02 -23.55 -21.02
N ARG A 120 0.02 -24.40 -20.76
CA ARG A 120 0.10 -25.80 -20.32
C ARG A 120 0.60 -26.10 -18.89
N GLY A 121 -0.34 -26.64 -18.10
CA GLY A 121 -0.08 -27.73 -17.15
C GLY A 121 -0.09 -27.37 -15.66
N PRO A 122 -0.58 -28.26 -14.78
CA PRO A 122 -0.53 -28.03 -13.33
C PRO A 122 0.93 -28.00 -12.86
N MET A 123 1.35 -26.87 -12.29
CA MET A 123 2.68 -26.73 -11.68
C MET A 123 2.78 -27.66 -10.46
N GLN A 124 3.81 -28.49 -10.49
CA GLN A 124 4.14 -29.51 -9.51
C GLN A 124 4.37 -28.89 -8.13
N LYS A 125 3.94 -29.64 -7.10
CA LYS A 125 4.31 -29.41 -5.69
C LYS A 125 5.81 -29.18 -5.58
N TYR A 126 6.23 -27.96 -5.25
CA TYR A 126 7.55 -27.74 -4.68
C TYR A 126 7.46 -28.10 -3.20
N GLY A 127 7.73 -29.37 -2.90
CA GLY A 127 7.88 -29.86 -1.54
C GLY A 127 9.18 -29.29 -0.94
N GLY A 128 9.04 -28.33 -0.03
CA GLY A 128 10.08 -28.00 0.93
C GLY A 128 9.86 -28.87 2.16
N ASN A 129 10.54 -30.02 2.22
CA ASN A 129 10.60 -30.85 3.41
C ASN A 129 11.42 -30.11 4.49
N SER A 130 10.81 -29.84 5.64
CA SER A 130 11.51 -29.36 6.83
C SER A 130 11.18 -30.27 7.99
N ASP A 131 11.68 -31.50 7.93
CA ASP A 131 11.89 -32.38 9.08
C ASP A 131 12.93 -33.46 8.71
N GLU A 132 14.16 -33.34 9.23
CA GLU A 132 15.04 -34.43 9.72
C GLU A 132 16.40 -33.89 10.23
N ARG A 133 16.39 -33.41 11.47
CA ARG A 133 17.16 -33.88 12.63
C ARG A 133 18.46 -34.72 12.41
N LEU A 134 19.51 -34.36 13.17
CA LEU A 134 20.56 -35.17 13.87
C LEU A 134 22.06 -34.90 13.54
N ASN A 135 22.76 -34.40 14.57
CA ASN A 135 24.03 -34.89 15.17
C ASN A 135 25.29 -35.14 14.31
N GLY A 136 26.34 -34.34 14.58
CA GLY A 136 27.57 -34.78 15.26
C GLY A 136 28.74 -35.42 14.48
N ILE A 137 29.93 -34.78 14.65
CA ILE A 137 31.29 -35.35 14.85
C ILE A 137 32.05 -35.79 13.57
N PRO A 138 33.40 -35.65 13.46
CA PRO A 138 34.41 -35.27 14.46
C PRO A 138 35.03 -33.88 14.35
#